data_AF-A0A9W9DQ80-F1
#
_entry.id   AF-A0A9W9DQ80-F1
#
_cell.length_a   1.000
_cell.length_b   1.000
_cell.length_c   1.000
_cell.angle_alpha   90.00
_cell.angle_beta   90.00
_cell.angle_gamma   90.00
#
_symmetry.space_group_name_H-M   'P 1'
#
loop_
_entity.id
_entity.type
_entity.pdbx_description
1 polymer ?
#
loop_
_entity_poly.entity_id
_entity_poly.type
_entity_poly.pdbx_seq_one_letter_code
_entity_poly.pdbx_strand_id
1 'polypeptide(L)'
;NTSGTGKTKLLFEGLCLHWGFCMTCAIDTSFLGAGDVLSVVKEIGWDSNWTPCLPPFSHADHASSLQTNIRLVHRSVSETVLARLLIFKMYLEVCSKKGFCLEQRQRWLELQIFPK
;
A
#
# COMPACT_ATOMS: atom_id res chain seq x y z
N ASN A 1 -8.37 -14.00 13.34
CA ASN A 1 -8.76 -13.61 11.96
C ASN A 1 -9.82 -14.56 11.41
N THR A 2 -11.08 -14.43 11.83
CA THR A 2 -12.18 -15.25 11.27
C THR A 2 -12.68 -14.61 9.98
N SER A 3 -12.79 -15.36 8.88
CA SER A 3 -13.36 -14.83 7.64
C SER A 3 -14.84 -14.45 7.83
N GLY A 4 -15.34 -13.48 7.08
CA GLY A 4 -16.77 -13.13 7.07
C GLY A 4 -17.29 -12.24 8.21
N THR A 5 -16.46 -11.81 9.16
CA THR A 5 -16.93 -10.95 10.29
C THR A 5 -17.10 -9.46 9.92
N GLY A 6 -17.19 -9.11 8.64
CA GLY A 6 -17.42 -7.73 8.19
C GLY A 6 -16.25 -6.75 8.36
N LYS A 7 -15.01 -7.21 8.61
CA LYS A 7 -13.83 -6.33 8.78
C LYS A 7 -13.62 -5.37 7.59
N THR A 8 -13.68 -5.91 6.37
CA THR A 8 -13.52 -5.13 5.14
C THR A 8 -14.65 -4.10 4.99
N LYS A 9 -15.89 -4.48 5.34
CA LYS A 9 -17.03 -3.56 5.35
C LYS A 9 -16.81 -2.41 6.33
N LEU A 10 -16.38 -2.70 7.56
CA LEU A 10 -16.11 -1.68 8.57
C LEU A 10 -14.99 -0.72 8.15
N LEU A 11 -13.93 -1.24 7.51
CA LEU A 11 -12.86 -0.42 6.94
C LEU A 11 -13.41 0.52 5.86
N PHE A 12 -14.23 0.01 4.94
CA PHE A 12 -14.81 0.81 3.86
C PHE A 12 -15.79 1.86 4.39
N GLU A 13 -16.65 1.52 5.36
CA GLU A 13 -17.52 2.48 6.03
C GLU A 13 -16.70 3.59 6.72
N GLY A 14 -15.62 3.23 7.42
CA GLY A 14 -14.69 4.18 8.01
C GLY A 14 -14.08 5.13 6.97
N LEU A 15 -13.67 4.62 5.81
CA LEU A 15 -13.09 5.42 4.71
C LEU A 15 -14.11 6.27 3.95
N CYS A 16 -15.40 5.94 4.01
CA CYS A 16 -16.47 6.83 3.56
C CYS A 16 -16.67 8.00 4.53
N LEU A 17 -16.46 7.77 5.83
CA LEU A 17 -16.62 8.80 6.87
C LEU A 17 -15.36 9.65 7.06
N HIS A 18 -14.18 9.12 6.79
CA HIS A 18 -12.90 9.79 7.00
C HIS A 18 -11.97 9.62 5.80
N TRP A 19 -11.21 10.67 5.48
CA TRP A 19 -10.14 10.56 4.49
C TRP A 19 -9.06 9.58 4.97
N GLY A 20 -8.65 8.68 4.09
CA GLY A 20 -7.62 7.70 4.43
C GLY A 20 -7.25 6.81 3.25
N PHE A 21 -6.36 5.87 3.52
CA PHE A 21 -5.84 4.94 2.52
C PHE A 21 -6.25 3.50 2.82
N CYS A 22 -6.65 2.77 1.77
CA CYS A 22 -6.78 1.32 1.80
C CYS A 22 -5.59 0.71 1.05
N MET A 23 -4.67 0.07 1.78
CA MET A 23 -3.56 -0.67 1.21
C MET A 23 -3.83 -2.18 1.33
N THR A 24 -3.78 -2.88 0.21
CA THR A 24 -4.08 -4.30 0.12
C THR A 24 -2.79 -5.09 -0.11
N CYS A 25 -2.41 -5.90 0.88
CA CYS A 25 -1.20 -6.74 0.79
C CYS A 25 -1.40 -8.00 -0.07
N ALA A 26 -2.65 -8.41 -0.25
CA ALA A 26 -3.04 -9.51 -1.13
C ALA A 26 -4.39 -9.16 -1.76
N ILE A 27 -4.50 -9.41 -3.06
CA ILE A 27 -5.77 -9.35 -3.79
C ILE A 27 -6.30 -10.78 -3.82
N ASP A 28 -7.47 -11.00 -3.23
CA ASP A 28 -8.13 -12.29 -3.27
C ASP A 28 -8.93 -12.48 -4.59
N THR A 29 -9.70 -13.55 -4.68
CA THR A 29 -10.51 -13.86 -5.88
C THR A 29 -11.58 -12.82 -6.20
N SER A 30 -11.83 -11.85 -5.32
CA SER A 30 -12.75 -10.73 -5.59
C SER A 30 -12.11 -9.63 -6.43
N PHE A 31 -10.79 -9.68 -6.68
CA PHE A 31 -10.02 -8.67 -7.41
C PHE A 31 -10.13 -7.25 -6.83
N LEU A 32 -10.49 -7.14 -5.54
CA LEU A 32 -10.63 -5.88 -4.82
C LEU A 32 -9.29 -5.44 -4.24
N GLY A 33 -8.87 -4.23 -4.56
CA GLY A 33 -7.66 -3.60 -4.02
C GLY A 33 -6.65 -3.20 -5.08
N ALA A 34 -5.83 -2.21 -4.75
CA ALA A 34 -4.66 -1.86 -5.54
C ALA A 34 -3.55 -2.91 -5.34
N GLY A 35 -2.95 -3.34 -6.44
CA GLY A 35 -1.88 -4.34 -6.45
C GLY A 35 -0.50 -3.79 -6.13
N ASP A 36 -0.39 -2.53 -5.74
CA ASP A 36 0.88 -1.81 -5.57
C ASP A 36 1.78 -2.42 -4.50
N VAL A 37 1.25 -2.78 -3.31
CA VAL A 37 2.04 -3.45 -2.27
C VAL A 37 2.55 -4.80 -2.75
N LEU A 38 1.70 -5.57 -3.46
CA LEU A 38 2.09 -6.85 -4.03
C LEU A 38 3.16 -6.68 -5.12
N SER A 39 3.02 -5.68 -5.98
CA SER A 39 3.99 -5.34 -7.01
C SER A 39 5.33 -4.95 -6.41
N VAL A 40 5.34 -4.08 -5.39
CA VAL A 40 6.55 -3.68 -4.66
C VAL A 40 7.27 -4.89 -4.07
N VAL A 41 6.55 -5.80 -3.42
CA VAL A 41 7.14 -7.02 -2.85
C VAL A 41 7.77 -7.90 -3.95
N LYS A 42 7.11 -8.03 -5.11
CA LYS A 42 7.64 -8.78 -6.25
C LYS A 42 8.89 -8.11 -6.84
N GLU A 43 8.85 -6.79 -7.02
CA GLU A 43 9.96 -6.00 -7.56
C GLU A 43 11.19 -6.06 -6.67
N ILE A 44 11.03 -5.95 -5.35
CA ILE A 44 12.12 -6.14 -4.38
C ILE A 44 12.73 -7.53 -4.54
N GLY A 45 11.90 -8.56 -4.73
CA GLY A 45 12.36 -9.94 -4.95
C GLY A 45 13.15 -10.14 -6.25
N TRP A 46 13.06 -9.22 -7.21
CA TRP A 46 13.84 -9.23 -8.45
C TRP A 46 15.10 -8.38 -8.39
N ASP A 47 15.30 -7.58 -7.33
CA ASP A 47 16.52 -6.78 -7.16
C ASP A 47 17.72 -7.72 -6.91
N SER A 48 18.79 -7.55 -7.68
CA SER A 48 20.01 -8.37 -7.57
C SER A 48 20.69 -8.27 -6.21
N ASN A 49 20.44 -7.20 -5.45
CA ASN A 49 20.99 -6.98 -4.10
C ASN A 49 20.09 -7.54 -3.00
N TRP A 50 18.88 -8.02 -3.34
CA TRP A 50 18.01 -8.66 -2.38
C TRP A 50 18.60 -9.98 -1.92
N THR A 51 18.65 -10.18 -0.60
CA THR A 51 19.11 -11.42 0.02
C THR A 51 17.90 -12.17 0.62
N PRO A 52 17.31 -13.16 -0.07
CA PRO A 52 16.07 -13.81 0.39
C PRO A 52 16.24 -14.56 1.71
N CYS A 53 17.39 -15.20 1.88
CA CYS A 53 17.79 -15.91 3.08
C CYS A 53 19.02 -15.21 3.66
N LEU A 54 18.85 -14.51 4.77
CA LEU A 54 19.96 -13.85 5.44
C LEU A 54 20.99 -14.90 5.93
N PRO A 55 22.29 -14.60 5.85
CA PRO A 55 23.32 -15.42 6.48
C PRO A 55 23.03 -15.59 7.98
N PRO A 56 23.60 -16.61 8.65
CA PRO A 56 23.53 -16.74 10.10
C PRO A 56 24.05 -15.47 10.79
N PHE A 57 23.53 -15.15 11.98
CA PHE A 57 23.94 -13.96 12.75
C PHE A 57 25.45 -13.88 13.02
N SER A 58 26.15 -15.02 13.07
CA SER A 58 27.60 -15.09 13.27
C SER A 58 28.42 -14.79 12.01
N HIS A 59 27.79 -14.72 10.83
CA HIS A 59 28.47 -14.45 9.58
C HIS A 59 28.79 -12.95 9.43
N ALA A 60 29.98 -12.62 8.95
CA ALA A 60 30.44 -11.23 8.82
C ALA A 60 29.48 -10.36 7.96
N ASP A 61 28.90 -10.95 6.92
CA ASP A 61 28.00 -10.25 6.01
C ASP A 61 26.54 -10.15 6.49
N HIS A 62 26.18 -10.75 7.63
CA HIS A 62 24.78 -10.73 8.10
C HIS A 62 24.23 -9.31 8.23
N ALA A 63 24.98 -8.44 8.90
CA ALA A 63 24.57 -7.07 9.17
C ALA A 63 24.47 -6.24 7.87
N SER A 64 25.40 -6.42 6.93
CA SER A 64 25.40 -5.69 5.66
C SER A 64 24.27 -6.15 4.72
N SER A 65 23.99 -7.47 4.65
CA SER A 65 22.85 -8.02 3.90
C SER A 65 21.52 -7.57 4.49
N LEU A 66 21.37 -7.59 5.83
CA LEU A 66 20.16 -7.11 6.51
C LEU A 66 19.94 -5.63 6.23
N GLN A 67 20.97 -4.80 6.38
CA GLN A 67 20.88 -3.36 6.13
C GLN A 67 20.53 -3.05 4.67
N THR A 68 21.07 -3.83 3.74
CA THR A 68 20.74 -3.71 2.31
C THR A 68 19.27 -4.04 2.05
N ASN A 69 18.76 -5.14 2.58
CA ASN A 69 17.35 -5.51 2.48
C ASN A 69 16.43 -4.44 3.09
N ILE A 70 16.75 -3.93 4.29
CA ILE A 70 15.98 -2.86 4.94
C ILE A 70 15.95 -1.61 4.05
N ARG A 71 17.08 -1.20 3.48
CA ARG A 71 17.16 -0.04 2.59
C ARG A 71 16.32 -0.21 1.33
N LEU A 72 16.36 -1.39 0.70
CA LEU A 72 15.56 -1.71 -0.48
C LEU A 72 14.07 -1.60 -0.15
N VAL A 73 13.62 -2.30 0.90
CA VAL A 73 12.21 -2.26 1.34
C VAL A 73 11.78 -0.84 1.67
N HIS A 74 12.58 -0.10 2.46
CA HIS A 74 12.26 1.27 2.83
C HIS A 74 12.10 2.16 1.61
N ARG A 75 13.01 2.07 0.63
CA ARG A 75 12.95 2.86 -0.59
C ARG A 75 11.67 2.56 -1.38
N SER A 76 11.43 1.30 -1.74
CA SER A 76 10.31 0.93 -2.61
C SER A 76 8.94 1.20 -1.96
N VAL A 77 8.83 0.96 -0.65
CA VAL A 77 7.59 1.29 0.09
C VAL A 77 7.42 2.80 0.18
N SER A 78 8.49 3.57 0.45
CA SER A 78 8.42 5.03 0.51
C SER A 78 8.02 5.64 -0.82
N GLU A 79 8.57 5.16 -1.94
CA GLU A 79 8.20 5.59 -3.29
C GLU A 79 6.72 5.36 -3.57
N THR A 80 6.19 4.20 -3.18
CA THR A 80 4.77 3.84 -3.34
C THR A 80 3.84 4.69 -2.49
N VAL A 81 4.18 4.87 -1.20
CA VAL A 81 3.42 5.73 -0.29
C VAL A 81 3.43 7.17 -0.78
N LEU A 82 4.58 7.67 -1.23
CA LEU A 82 4.70 9.01 -1.78
C LEU A 82 3.83 9.18 -3.03
N ALA A 83 3.87 8.23 -3.97
CA ALA A 83 3.02 8.26 -5.16
C ALA A 83 1.52 8.35 -4.80
N ARG A 84 1.07 7.54 -3.82
CA ARG A 84 -0.31 7.60 -3.33
C ARG A 84 -0.65 8.94 -2.66
N LEU A 85 0.26 9.50 -1.87
CA LEU A 85 0.08 10.81 -1.23
C LEU A 85 -0.02 11.93 -2.27
N LEU A 86 0.77 11.87 -3.35
CA LEU A 86 0.69 12.83 -4.45
C LEU A 86 -0.64 12.73 -5.19
N ILE A 87 -1.09 11.52 -5.52
CA ILE A 87 -2.42 11.30 -6.13
C ILE A 87 -3.53 11.83 -5.22
N PHE A 88 -3.43 11.55 -3.92
CA PHE A 88 -4.41 12.03 -2.94
C PHE A 88 -4.42 13.55 -2.84
N LYS A 89 -3.24 14.19 -2.82
CA LYS A 89 -3.12 15.65 -2.84
C LYS A 89 -3.79 16.25 -4.07
N MET A 90 -3.49 15.73 -5.27
CA MET A 90 -4.13 16.17 -6.51
C MET A 90 -5.65 15.99 -6.47
N TYR A 91 -6.12 14.86 -5.91
CA TYR A 91 -7.54 14.60 -5.73
C TYR A 91 -8.22 15.63 -4.81
N LEU A 92 -7.61 15.96 -3.68
CA LEU A 92 -8.11 16.97 -2.75
C LEU A 92 -8.14 18.37 -3.38
N GLU A 93 -7.14 18.74 -4.17
CA GLU A 93 -7.09 20.02 -4.88
C GLU A 93 -8.23 20.16 -5.91
N VAL A 94 -8.65 19.07 -6.55
CA VAL A 94 -9.81 19.06 -7.45
C VAL A 94 -11.12 19.18 -6.66
N CYS A 95 -11.24 18.45 -5.55
CA CYS A 95 -12.45 18.41 -4.73
C CYS A 95 -12.71 19.73 -4.00
N SER A 96 -11.65 20.40 -3.51
CA SER A 96 -11.76 21.63 -2.72
C SER A 96 -12.51 22.76 -3.45
N LYS A 97 -12.46 22.78 -4.79
CA LYS A 97 -13.19 23.74 -5.64
C LYS A 97 -14.71 23.67 -5.48
N LYS A 98 -15.24 22.53 -5.04
CA LYS A 98 -16.69 22.29 -4.85
C LYS A 98 -17.07 22.10 -3.38
N GLY A 99 -16.11 22.19 -2.46
CA GLY A 99 -16.27 21.78 -1.06
C GLY A 99 -16.19 20.26 -0.88
N PHE A 100 -15.92 19.81 0.36
CA PHE A 100 -15.79 18.39 0.68
C PHE A 100 -17.14 17.75 1.03
N CYS A 101 -17.52 16.67 0.34
CA CYS A 101 -18.75 15.92 0.60
C CYS A 101 -18.51 14.41 0.79
N LEU A 102 -19.57 13.66 1.10
CA LEU A 102 -19.51 12.20 1.26
C LEU A 102 -19.18 11.51 -0.08
N GLU A 103 -19.74 11.98 -1.19
CA GLU A 103 -19.57 11.37 -2.52
C GLU A 103 -18.11 11.40 -2.97
N GLN A 104 -17.36 12.45 -2.61
CA GLN A 104 -15.92 12.54 -2.90
C GLN A 104 -15.11 11.53 -2.07
N ARG A 105 -15.47 11.31 -0.80
CA ARG A 105 -14.81 10.29 0.02
C ARG A 105 -15.10 8.88 -0.50
N GLN A 106 -16.35 8.61 -0.88
CA GLN A 106 -16.74 7.36 -1.56
C GLN A 106 -15.97 7.17 -2.86
N ARG A 107 -15.86 8.22 -3.68
CA ARG A 107 -15.12 8.14 -4.94
C ARG A 107 -13.62 7.92 -4.73
N TRP A 108 -13.04 8.51 -3.70
CA TRP A 108 -11.66 8.25 -3.30
C TRP A 108 -11.44 6.81 -2.86
N LEU A 109 -12.39 6.22 -2.12
CA LEU A 109 -12.35 4.81 -1.77
C LEU A 109 -12.42 3.91 -3.02
N GLU A 110 -13.36 4.20 -3.93
CA GLU A 110 -13.49 3.46 -5.20
C GLU A 110 -12.20 3.46 -6.01
N LEU A 111 -11.51 4.61 -6.13
CA LEU A 111 -10.24 4.72 -6.86
C LEU A 111 -9.12 3.85 -6.27
N GLN A 112 -9.19 3.52 -4.98
CA GLN A 112 -8.20 2.68 -4.31
C GLN A 112 -8.51 1.18 -4.39
N ILE A 113 -9.79 0.82 -4.45
CA ILE A 113 -10.23 -0.58 -4.52
C ILE A 113 -10.33 -1.05 -5.98
N PHE A 114 -10.70 -0.15 -6.88
CA PHE A 114 -10.83 -0.40 -8.32
C PHE A 114 -10.03 0.63 -9.12
N PRO A 115 -8.69 0.60 -9.04
CA PRO A 115 -7.86 1.41 -9.92
C PRO A 115 -8.12 0.94 -11.36
N LYS A 116 -8.75 1.80 -12.18
CA LYS A 116 -8.97 1.58 -13.61
C LYS A 116 -7.75 2.00 -14.43
#